data_AF-A0A0K1P5V6-F1
#
_entry.id   AF-A0A0K1P5V6-F1
#
_cell.length_a   1.000
_cell.length_b   1.000
_cell.length_c   1.000
_cell.angle_alpha   90.00
_cell.angle_beta   90.00
_cell.angle_gamma   90.00
#
_symmetry.space_group_name_H-M   'P 1'
#
loop_
_entity.id
_entity.type
_entity.pdbx_description
1 polymer ?
#
loop_
_entity_poly.entity_id
_entity_poly.type
_entity_poly.pdbx_seq_one_letter_code
_entity_poly.pdbx_strand_id
1 'polypeptide(L)'
;MNQNNKVNPKTFIIVKFLFTIGFILIYSTSLVLLLKTIKEQKLSTEVFLTNKNFFTINFFILFLSLTSFLAFYFIRLNIKKKLNYKFNNKEIIYNWLIFISISISILLALFVSTSVLISNINHFIASIVIMIIQILFGVICSILEGISRLKEQQLANNSWFENTEVIKKNNKSDNDKENISKINKVKDNFNPFKEVDDNND
;
A
#
# COMPACT_ATOMS: atom_id res chain seq x y z
N MET A 1 -4.16 28.55 -6.87
CA MET A 1 -3.92 27.32 -6.08
C MET A 1 -2.88 26.48 -6.80
N ASN A 2 -1.74 26.18 -6.15
CA ASN A 2 -0.63 25.43 -6.76
C ASN A 2 -1.08 24.04 -7.24
N GLN A 3 -0.92 23.78 -8.54
CA GLN A 3 -1.30 22.52 -9.19
C GLN A 3 -0.46 21.30 -8.73
N ASN A 4 0.60 21.52 -7.92
CA ASN A 4 1.58 20.50 -7.52
C ASN A 4 1.23 19.71 -6.25
N ASN A 5 0.12 20.02 -5.56
CA ASN A 5 -0.29 19.33 -4.32
C ASN A 5 -1.36 18.25 -4.52
N LYS A 6 -1.43 17.63 -5.70
CA LYS A 6 -2.45 16.62 -6.00
C LYS A 6 -2.02 15.22 -5.52
N VAL A 7 -2.97 14.46 -5.00
CA VAL A 7 -2.75 13.07 -4.56
C VAL A 7 -3.14 12.14 -5.69
N ASN A 8 -2.22 11.28 -6.11
CA ASN A 8 -2.53 10.21 -7.06
C ASN A 8 -3.40 9.15 -6.37
N PRO A 9 -4.59 8.78 -6.90
CA PRO A 9 -5.44 7.73 -6.33
C PRO A 9 -4.73 6.38 -6.15
N LYS A 10 -3.73 6.06 -6.98
CA LYS A 10 -2.92 4.84 -6.83
C LYS A 10 -2.13 4.78 -5.52
N THR A 11 -1.90 5.93 -4.87
CA THR A 11 -1.21 5.98 -3.57
C THR A 11 -1.97 5.20 -2.49
N PHE A 12 -3.30 5.13 -2.55
CA PHE A 12 -4.09 4.36 -1.58
C PHE A 12 -3.89 2.85 -1.70
N ILE A 13 -3.50 2.36 -2.88
CA ILE A 13 -3.11 0.95 -3.08
C ILE A 13 -1.80 0.68 -2.34
N ILE A 14 -0.81 1.58 -2.47
CA ILE A 14 0.47 1.48 -1.77
C ILE A 14 0.27 1.51 -0.26
N VAL A 15 -0.59 2.42 0.24
CA VAL A 15 -0.95 2.49 1.67
C VAL A 15 -1.54 1.17 2.15
N LYS A 16 -2.47 0.57 1.40
CA LYS A 16 -3.05 -0.74 1.74
C LYS A 16 -1.98 -1.83 1.76
N PHE A 17 -1.11 -1.83 0.76
CA PHE A 17 -0.05 -2.82 0.62
C PHE A 17 0.95 -2.77 1.79
N LEU A 18 1.44 -1.58 2.16
CA LEU A 18 2.32 -1.39 3.32
C LEU A 18 1.68 -1.88 4.61
N PHE A 19 0.40 -1.57 4.80
CA PHE A 19 -0.37 -2.03 5.95
C PHE A 19 -0.49 -3.55 6.00
N THR A 20 -0.84 -4.18 4.88
CA THR A 20 -0.96 -5.64 4.78
C THR A 20 0.39 -6.33 4.98
N ILE A 21 1.48 -5.83 4.38
CA ILE A 21 2.83 -6.35 4.59
C ILE A 21 3.25 -6.24 6.06
N GLY A 22 2.97 -5.12 6.72
CA GLY A 22 3.27 -4.94 8.14
C GLY A 22 2.67 -6.05 8.99
N PHE A 23 1.39 -6.36 8.75
CA PHE A 23 0.68 -7.46 9.43
C PHE A 23 1.21 -8.85 9.06
N ILE A 24 1.46 -9.14 7.77
CA ILE A 24 2.05 -10.41 7.34
C ILE A 24 3.38 -10.66 8.07
N LEU A 25 4.22 -9.62 8.18
CA LEU A 25 5.48 -9.70 8.91
C LEU A 25 5.25 -9.97 10.41
N ILE A 26 4.27 -9.32 11.05
CA ILE A 26 3.89 -9.65 12.44
C ILE A 26 3.54 -11.13 12.57
N TYR A 27 2.67 -11.67 11.71
CA TYR A 27 2.25 -13.08 11.80
C TYR A 27 3.41 -14.04 11.58
N SER A 28 4.36 -13.63 10.74
CA SER A 28 5.56 -14.41 10.46
C SER A 28 6.40 -14.64 11.72
N THR A 29 6.34 -13.75 12.73
CA THR A 29 7.03 -13.98 14.01
C THR A 29 6.51 -15.23 14.74
N SER A 30 5.19 -15.37 14.82
CA SER A 30 4.51 -16.54 15.39
C SER A 30 4.76 -17.79 14.55
N LEU A 31 4.80 -17.66 13.23
CA LEU A 31 5.14 -18.76 12.32
C LEU A 31 6.58 -19.25 12.52
N VAL A 32 7.54 -18.37 12.73
CA VAL A 32 8.94 -18.74 13.02
C VAL A 32 9.03 -19.52 14.34
N LEU A 33 8.28 -19.11 15.37
CA LEU A 33 8.19 -19.87 16.63
C LEU A 33 7.54 -21.25 16.42
N LEU A 34 6.47 -21.33 15.64
CA LEU A 34 5.82 -22.59 15.30
C LEU A 34 6.79 -23.54 14.57
N LEU A 35 7.53 -23.04 13.57
CA LEU A 35 8.51 -23.85 12.84
C LEU A 35 9.63 -24.37 13.76
N LYS A 36 10.11 -23.52 14.66
CA LYS A 36 11.11 -23.90 15.66
C LYS A 36 10.58 -25.04 16.55
N THR A 37 9.39 -24.87 17.13
CA THR A 37 8.81 -25.85 18.07
C THR A 37 8.49 -27.20 17.40
N ILE A 38 7.97 -27.19 16.16
CA ILE A 38 7.73 -28.43 15.40
C ILE A 38 9.03 -29.19 15.14
N LYS A 39 10.13 -28.48 14.88
CA LYS A 39 11.43 -29.09 14.62
C LYS A 39 12.05 -29.68 15.89
N GLU A 40 11.98 -28.95 17.01
CA GLU A 40 12.45 -29.41 18.32
C GLU A 40 11.70 -30.67 18.81
N GLN A 41 10.42 -30.83 18.44
CA GLN A 41 9.65 -32.04 18.75
C GLN A 41 10.03 -33.27 17.91
N LYS A 42 10.59 -33.10 16.70
CA LYS A 42 10.78 -34.18 15.74
C LYS A 42 12.21 -34.72 15.65
N LEU A 43 13.23 -33.94 16.00
CA LEU A 43 14.65 -34.32 15.85
C LEU A 43 15.47 -33.83 17.04
N SER A 44 16.21 -34.76 17.65
CA SER A 44 17.12 -34.51 18.78
C SER A 44 18.49 -33.94 18.37
N THR A 45 18.69 -33.57 17.11
CA THR A 45 19.98 -33.07 16.61
C THR A 45 19.85 -31.84 15.74
N GLU A 46 20.40 -30.75 16.28
CA GLU A 46 21.14 -29.67 15.63
C GLU A 46 20.54 -28.91 14.41
N VAL A 47 20.36 -27.60 14.66
CA VAL A 47 20.96 -26.49 13.87
C VAL A 47 20.21 -26.04 12.59
N PHE A 48 19.00 -25.49 12.74
CA PHE A 48 18.57 -24.44 11.79
C PHE A 48 18.11 -23.17 12.51
N LEU A 49 17.40 -23.30 13.63
CA LEU A 49 16.94 -22.19 14.47
C LEU A 49 17.52 -22.31 15.89
N THR A 50 18.84 -22.11 16.00
CA THR A 50 19.43 -21.80 17.31
C THR A 50 18.71 -20.59 17.92
N ASN A 51 18.72 -20.44 19.25
CA ASN A 51 18.13 -19.28 19.90
C ASN A 51 18.64 -17.97 19.29
N LYS A 52 19.94 -17.89 18.99
CA LYS A 52 20.56 -16.74 18.30
C LYS A 52 19.90 -16.46 16.94
N ASN A 53 19.83 -17.46 16.06
CA ASN A 53 19.21 -17.31 14.73
C ASN A 53 17.72 -16.93 14.84
N PHE A 54 17.00 -17.55 15.78
CA PHE A 54 15.60 -17.24 16.06
C PHE A 54 15.40 -15.77 16.45
N PHE A 55 16.23 -15.25 17.37
CA PHE A 55 16.16 -13.84 17.75
C PHE A 55 16.53 -12.91 16.60
N THR A 56 17.58 -13.21 15.84
CA THR A 56 17.99 -12.39 14.69
C THR A 56 16.90 -12.30 13.64
N ILE A 57 16.28 -13.43 13.27
CA ILE A 57 15.19 -13.47 12.30
C ILE A 57 13.98 -12.70 12.81
N ASN A 58 13.53 -12.95 14.05
CA ASN A 58 12.36 -12.25 14.60
C ASN A 58 12.60 -10.75 14.74
N PHE A 59 13.78 -10.33 15.20
CA PHE A 59 14.12 -8.92 15.30
C PHE A 59 14.10 -8.24 13.93
N PHE A 60 14.67 -8.87 12.91
CA PHE A 60 14.64 -8.35 11.54
C PHE A 60 13.21 -8.25 10.98
N ILE A 61 12.39 -9.27 11.18
CA ILE A 61 10.97 -9.28 10.79
C ILE A 61 10.20 -8.15 11.49
N LEU A 62 10.37 -8.01 12.81
CA LEU A 62 9.74 -6.94 13.60
C LEU A 62 10.17 -5.56 13.14
N PHE A 63 11.46 -5.37 12.85
CA PHE A 63 11.99 -4.12 12.33
C PHE A 63 11.38 -3.74 10.97
N LEU A 64 11.30 -4.70 10.04
CA LEU A 64 10.63 -4.49 8.75
C LEU A 64 9.13 -4.19 8.90
N SER A 65 8.46 -4.89 9.83
CA SER A 65 7.05 -4.67 10.13
C SER A 65 6.81 -3.25 10.65
N LEU A 66 7.61 -2.82 11.62
CA LEU A 66 7.53 -1.48 12.20
C LEU A 66 7.79 -0.41 11.13
N THR A 67 8.80 -0.61 10.28
CA THR A 67 9.11 0.29 9.17
C THR A 67 7.93 0.40 8.19
N SER A 68 7.25 -0.72 7.91
CA SER A 68 6.07 -0.75 7.04
C SER A 68 4.89 0.02 7.64
N PHE A 69 4.63 -0.14 8.94
CA PHE A 69 3.59 0.62 9.64
C PHE A 69 3.92 2.11 9.73
N LEU A 70 5.17 2.48 10.01
CA LEU A 70 5.62 3.86 10.01
C LEU A 70 5.43 4.50 8.63
N ALA A 71 5.86 3.82 7.56
CA ALA A 71 5.67 4.28 6.19
C ALA A 71 4.17 4.45 5.86
N PHE A 72 3.33 3.49 6.26
CA PHE A 72 1.88 3.60 6.15
C PHE A 72 1.34 4.88 6.82
N TYR A 73 1.70 5.13 8.08
CA TYR A 73 1.24 6.31 8.82
C TYR A 73 1.74 7.62 8.19
N PHE A 74 3.02 7.70 7.81
CA PHE A 74 3.58 8.92 7.21
C PHE A 74 2.94 9.24 5.86
N ILE A 75 2.74 8.24 5.00
CA ILE A 75 2.08 8.46 3.70
C ILE A 75 0.64 8.90 3.93
N ARG A 76 -0.09 8.28 4.87
CA ARG A 76 -1.46 8.66 5.17
C ARG A 76 -1.57 10.09 5.71
N LEU A 77 -0.67 10.49 6.61
CA LEU A 77 -0.59 11.87 7.10
C LEU A 77 -0.29 12.86 5.97
N ASN A 78 0.58 12.50 5.03
CA ASN A 78 0.90 13.33 3.87
C ASN A 78 -0.33 13.49 2.94
N ILE A 79 -1.05 12.41 2.66
CA ILE A 79 -2.30 12.44 1.88
C ILE A 79 -3.32 13.37 2.53
N LYS A 80 -3.56 13.22 3.84
CA LYS A 80 -4.49 14.06 4.59
C LYS A 80 -4.12 15.55 4.48
N LYS A 81 -2.84 15.88 4.67
CA LYS A 81 -2.33 17.26 4.53
C LYS A 81 -2.56 17.80 3.12
N LYS A 82 -2.28 17.01 2.08
CA LYS A 82 -2.48 17.43 0.68
C LYS A 82 -3.95 17.63 0.30
N LEU A 83 -4.85 16.79 0.83
CA LEU A 83 -6.29 16.89 0.59
C LEU A 83 -6.98 17.96 1.47
N ASN A 84 -6.27 18.57 2.43
CA ASN A 84 -6.86 19.43 3.47
C ASN A 84 -8.09 18.80 4.15
N TYR A 85 -8.08 17.47 4.28
CA TYR A 85 -9.23 16.72 4.78
C TYR A 85 -9.28 16.75 6.31
N LYS A 86 -10.45 17.07 6.87
CA LYS A 86 -10.73 17.01 8.31
C LYS A 86 -11.50 15.74 8.62
N PHE A 87 -10.91 14.91 9.49
CA PHE A 87 -11.58 13.69 9.95
C PHE A 87 -12.81 14.03 10.77
N ASN A 88 -13.88 13.26 10.57
CA ASN A 88 -15.00 13.22 11.48
C ASN A 88 -14.66 12.37 12.73
N ASN A 89 -15.40 12.56 13.82
CA ASN A 89 -15.22 11.86 15.10
C ASN A 89 -15.16 10.33 14.93
N LYS A 90 -16.01 9.75 14.07
CA LYS A 90 -16.00 8.30 13.78
C LYS A 90 -14.68 7.85 13.13
N GLU A 91 -14.14 8.61 12.20
CA GLU A 91 -12.87 8.28 11.53
C GLU A 91 -11.67 8.41 12.47
N ILE A 92 -11.71 9.38 13.39
CA ILE A 92 -10.73 9.52 14.47
C ILE A 92 -10.73 8.28 15.35
N ILE A 93 -11.91 7.81 15.77
CA ILE A 93 -12.06 6.59 16.57
C ILE A 93 -11.51 5.38 15.81
N TYR A 94 -11.84 5.21 14.52
CA TYR A 94 -11.32 4.10 13.71
C TYR A 94 -9.79 4.14 13.59
N ASN A 95 -9.20 5.32 13.39
CA ASN A 95 -7.74 5.45 13.35
C ASN A 95 -7.07 5.11 14.69
N TRP A 96 -7.69 5.50 15.81
CA TRP A 96 -7.20 5.12 17.15
C TRP A 96 -7.30 3.62 17.39
N LEU A 97 -8.42 2.99 17.01
CA LEU A 97 -8.58 1.54 17.11
C LEU A 97 -7.52 0.81 16.28
N ILE A 98 -7.26 1.26 15.04
CA ILE A 98 -6.19 0.70 14.20
C ILE A 98 -4.82 0.82 14.90
N PHE A 99 -4.50 2.00 15.43
CA PHE A 99 -3.22 2.24 16.11
C PHE A 99 -3.04 1.38 17.35
N ILE A 100 -4.09 1.27 18.18
CA ILE A 100 -4.08 0.43 19.38
C ILE A 100 -3.93 -1.04 19.00
N SER A 101 -4.69 -1.53 18.02
CA SER A 101 -4.60 -2.91 17.56
C SER A 101 -3.22 -3.24 16.99
N ILE A 102 -2.61 -2.36 16.18
CA ILE A 102 -1.22 -2.54 15.72
C ILE A 102 -0.26 -2.62 16.91
N SER A 103 -0.42 -1.72 17.89
CA SER A 103 0.43 -1.69 19.09
C SER A 103 0.32 -2.99 19.89
N ILE A 104 -0.90 -3.49 20.10
CA ILE A 104 -1.14 -4.78 20.76
C ILE A 104 -0.53 -5.94 19.95
N SER A 105 -0.69 -5.94 18.62
CA SER A 105 -0.09 -6.95 17.75
C SER A 105 1.44 -6.97 17.84
N ILE A 106 2.09 -5.81 17.96
CA ILE A 106 3.53 -5.69 18.17
C ILE A 106 3.91 -6.22 19.56
N LEU A 107 3.17 -5.89 20.62
CA LEU A 107 3.42 -6.42 21.96
C LEU A 107 3.30 -7.96 22.00
N LEU A 108 2.29 -8.52 21.33
CA LEU A 108 2.15 -9.96 21.19
C LEU A 108 3.31 -10.60 20.42
N ALA A 109 3.80 -9.95 19.37
CA ALA A 109 4.95 -10.43 18.60
C ALA A 109 6.27 -10.35 19.40
N LEU A 110 6.44 -9.31 20.23
CA LEU A 110 7.54 -9.22 21.19
C LEU A 110 7.45 -10.33 22.24
N PHE A 111 6.26 -10.59 22.77
CA PHE A 111 6.03 -11.71 23.69
C PHE A 111 6.37 -13.06 23.05
N VAL A 112 5.93 -13.32 21.81
CA VAL A 112 6.31 -14.52 21.04
C VAL A 112 7.83 -14.63 20.93
N SER A 113 8.51 -13.54 20.59
CA SER A 113 9.95 -13.51 20.44
C SER A 113 10.69 -13.79 21.74
N THR A 114 10.20 -13.32 22.89
CA THR A 114 10.85 -13.56 24.20
C THR A 114 10.37 -14.84 24.89
N SER A 115 9.24 -15.41 24.48
CA SER A 115 8.63 -16.59 25.11
C SER A 115 9.53 -17.82 25.16
N VAL A 116 10.45 -17.95 24.21
CA VAL A 116 11.47 -19.02 24.16
C VAL A 116 12.33 -19.07 25.43
N LEU A 117 12.48 -17.95 26.14
CA LEU A 117 13.26 -17.86 27.38
C LEU A 117 12.49 -18.34 28.61
N ILE A 118 11.18 -18.60 28.48
CA ILE A 118 10.31 -19.00 29.58
C ILE A 118 10.08 -20.51 29.50
N SER A 119 10.51 -21.26 30.52
CA SER A 119 10.48 -22.72 30.55
C SER A 119 9.07 -23.32 30.70
N ASN A 120 8.13 -22.58 31.31
CA ASN A 120 6.82 -23.12 31.70
C ASN A 120 5.72 -22.90 30.65
N ILE A 121 6.07 -22.45 29.44
CA ILE A 121 5.11 -22.18 28.37
C ILE A 121 5.12 -23.34 27.37
N ASN A 122 3.94 -23.82 26.98
CA ASN A 122 3.82 -24.68 25.81
C ASN A 122 3.90 -23.83 24.54
N HIS A 123 5.11 -23.69 24.00
CA HIS A 123 5.40 -22.80 22.87
C HIS A 123 4.61 -23.16 21.59
N PHE A 124 4.31 -24.44 21.38
CA PHE A 124 3.50 -24.89 20.25
C PHE A 124 2.09 -24.29 20.32
N ILE A 125 1.39 -24.48 21.43
CA ILE A 125 0.04 -23.94 21.64
C ILE A 125 0.07 -22.41 21.62
N ALA A 126 1.04 -21.80 22.30
CA ALA A 126 1.17 -20.34 22.35
C ALA A 126 1.34 -19.73 20.96
N SER A 127 2.19 -20.32 20.10
CA SER A 127 2.42 -19.84 18.74
C SER A 127 1.15 -19.88 17.88
N ILE A 128 0.34 -20.94 17.97
CA ILE A 128 -0.91 -21.07 17.21
C ILE A 128 -1.95 -20.06 17.70
N VAL A 129 -2.17 -19.98 19.01
CA VAL A 129 -3.19 -19.09 19.61
C VAL A 129 -2.86 -17.63 19.29
N ILE A 130 -1.61 -17.21 19.48
CA ILE A 130 -1.20 -15.83 19.22
C ILE A 130 -1.27 -15.51 17.72
N MET A 131 -0.86 -16.44 16.85
CA MET A 131 -0.98 -16.25 15.41
C MET A 131 -2.44 -16.03 14.97
N ILE A 132 -3.38 -16.82 15.50
CA ILE A 132 -4.82 -16.65 15.21
C ILE A 132 -5.31 -15.28 15.67
N ILE A 133 -4.98 -14.87 16.90
CA ILE A 133 -5.36 -13.56 17.44
C ILE A 133 -4.79 -12.43 16.57
N GLN A 134 -3.53 -12.52 16.17
CA GLN A 134 -2.89 -11.52 15.32
C GLN A 134 -3.58 -11.44 13.94
N ILE A 135 -3.90 -12.59 13.31
CA ILE A 135 -4.62 -12.63 12.03
C ILE A 135 -5.99 -11.96 12.16
N LEU A 136 -6.74 -12.27 13.21
CA LEU A 136 -8.04 -11.64 13.47
C LEU A 136 -7.89 -10.13 13.61
N PHE A 137 -6.87 -9.66 14.35
CA PHE A 137 -6.60 -8.23 14.44
C PHE A 137 -6.30 -7.60 13.08
N GLY A 138 -5.41 -8.15 12.25
CA GLY A 138 -5.16 -7.48 10.98
C GLY A 138 -6.31 -7.57 9.98
N VAL A 139 -7.19 -8.57 10.06
CA VAL A 139 -8.45 -8.58 9.30
C VAL A 139 -9.35 -7.41 9.76
N ILE A 140 -9.59 -7.29 11.07
CA ILE A 140 -10.40 -6.20 11.63
C ILE A 140 -9.79 -4.84 11.28
N CYS A 141 -8.48 -4.69 11.48
CA CYS A 141 -7.75 -3.46 11.16
C CYS A 141 -7.79 -3.16 9.67
N SER A 142 -7.73 -4.16 8.78
CA SER A 142 -7.86 -3.94 7.34
C SER A 142 -9.26 -3.45 6.94
N ILE A 143 -10.31 -3.90 7.62
CA ILE A 143 -11.68 -3.42 7.39
C ILE A 143 -11.80 -1.97 7.88
N LEU A 144 -11.34 -1.68 9.10
CA LEU A 144 -11.36 -0.32 9.68
C LEU A 144 -10.52 0.66 8.85
N GLU A 145 -9.35 0.23 8.36
CA GLU A 145 -8.49 1.04 7.48
C GLU A 145 -9.22 1.37 6.18
N GLY A 146 -9.88 0.39 5.57
CA GLY A 146 -10.70 0.58 4.38
C GLY A 146 -11.83 1.58 4.58
N ILE A 147 -12.59 1.45 5.67
CA ILE A 147 -13.72 2.35 5.97
C ILE A 147 -13.24 3.77 6.27
N SER A 148 -12.18 3.92 7.05
CA SER A 148 -11.67 5.22 7.52
C SER A 148 -11.06 6.10 6.42
N ARG A 149 -10.84 5.56 5.21
CA ARG A 149 -10.25 6.30 4.08
C ARG A 149 -11.19 6.47 2.89
N LEU A 150 -12.42 5.94 2.93
CA LEU A 150 -13.35 6.01 1.79
C LEU A 150 -13.57 7.44 1.30
N LYS A 151 -13.75 8.39 2.23
CA LYS A 151 -13.93 9.80 1.89
C LYS A 151 -12.66 10.45 1.33
N GLU A 152 -11.49 10.11 1.88
CA GLU A 152 -10.20 10.57 1.34
C GLU A 152 -10.00 10.09 -0.10
N GLN A 153 -10.35 8.83 -0.38
CA GLN A 153 -10.29 8.25 -1.72
C GLN A 153 -11.23 8.93 -2.69
N GLN A 154 -12.49 9.16 -2.28
CA GLN A 154 -13.46 9.87 -3.10
C GLN A 154 -12.99 11.28 -3.47
N LEU A 155 -12.46 12.04 -2.49
CA LEU A 155 -11.92 13.38 -2.72
C LEU A 155 -10.70 13.37 -3.66
N ALA A 156 -9.78 12.42 -3.47
CA ALA A 156 -8.63 12.28 -4.35
C ALA A 156 -9.04 11.92 -5.78
N ASN A 157 -10.06 11.07 -5.94
CA ASN A 157 -10.53 10.66 -7.25
C ASN A 157 -11.19 11.81 -8.01
N ASN A 158 -12.10 12.53 -7.36
CA ASN A 158 -12.79 13.68 -7.96
C ASN A 158 -11.79 14.76 -8.38
N SER A 159 -10.88 15.13 -7.48
CA SER A 159 -9.86 16.15 -7.77
C SER A 159 -8.88 15.74 -8.89
N TRP A 160 -8.63 14.44 -9.06
CA TRP A 160 -7.78 13.93 -10.14
C TRP A 160 -8.48 13.98 -11.51
N PHE A 161 -9.75 13.56 -11.57
CA PHE A 161 -10.49 13.49 -12.84
C PHE A 161 -10.99 14.84 -13.34
N GLU A 162 -11.50 15.72 -12.47
CA GLU A 162 -11.90 17.08 -12.86
C GLU A 162 -10.75 17.84 -13.54
N ASN A 163 -9.52 17.68 -13.02
CA ASN A 163 -8.35 18.29 -13.63
C ASN A 163 -7.92 17.62 -14.93
N THR A 164 -8.10 16.31 -15.06
CA THR A 164 -7.78 15.60 -16.31
C THR A 164 -8.69 16.08 -17.44
N GLU A 165 -9.96 16.35 -17.15
CA GLU A 165 -10.91 16.92 -18.12
C GLU A 165 -10.59 18.37 -18.48
N VAL A 166 -10.21 19.20 -17.50
CA VAL A 166 -9.79 20.59 -17.75
C VAL A 166 -8.50 20.65 -18.58
N ILE A 167 -7.51 19.81 -18.28
CA ILE A 167 -6.26 19.75 -19.07
C ILE A 167 -6.54 19.25 -20.49
N LYS A 168 -7.43 18.25 -20.67
CA LYS A 168 -7.84 17.80 -22.01
C LYS A 168 -8.59 18.87 -22.80
N LYS A 169 -9.41 19.69 -22.15
CA LYS A 169 -10.12 20.81 -22.80
C LYS A 169 -9.17 21.94 -23.21
N ASN A 170 -8.23 22.31 -22.34
CA ASN A 170 -7.24 23.34 -22.65
C ASN A 170 -6.25 22.90 -23.74
N ASN A 171 -5.78 21.64 -23.71
CA ASN A 171 -4.90 21.13 -24.75
C ASN A 171 -5.61 20.95 -26.11
N LYS A 172 -6.94 20.73 -26.13
CA LYS A 172 -7.73 20.78 -27.37
C LYS A 172 -7.87 22.20 -27.90
N SER A 173 -8.11 23.20 -27.04
CA SER A 173 -8.26 24.60 -27.50
C SER A 173 -6.97 25.20 -28.05
N ASP A 174 -5.80 24.74 -27.59
CA ASP A 174 -4.51 25.22 -28.09
C ASP A 174 -4.09 24.49 -29.38
N ASN A 175 -4.39 23.19 -29.52
CA ASN A 175 -4.15 22.45 -30.76
C ASN A 175 -5.08 22.86 -31.92
N ASP A 176 -6.29 23.34 -31.62
CA ASP A 176 -7.21 23.85 -32.65
C ASP A 176 -6.81 25.26 -33.12
N LYS A 177 -6.04 26.04 -32.34
CA LYS A 177 -5.53 27.35 -32.77
C LYS A 177 -4.23 27.25 -33.58
N GLU A 178 -3.36 26.27 -33.31
CA GLU A 178 -2.16 26.06 -34.12
C GLU A 178 -2.45 25.43 -35.49
N ASN A 179 -3.53 24.64 -35.63
CA ASN A 179 -3.88 24.05 -36.94
C ASN A 179 -4.64 25.00 -37.87
N ILE A 180 -5.36 26.00 -37.37
CA ILE A 180 -6.08 26.96 -38.25
C ILE A 180 -5.11 27.93 -38.95
N SER A 181 -3.91 28.19 -38.40
CA SER A 181 -2.91 29.05 -39.04
C SER A 181 -2.02 28.34 -40.09
N LYS A 182 -2.07 27.01 -40.18
CA LYS A 182 -1.32 26.23 -41.19
C LYS A 182 -2.16 25.69 -42.35
N ILE A 183 -3.50 25.72 -42.26
CA ILE A 183 -4.37 25.17 -43.32
C ILE A 183 -4.51 26.11 -44.55
N ASN A 184 -4.12 27.38 -44.46
CA ASN A 184 -4.23 28.32 -45.59
C ASN A 184 -3.00 28.41 -46.51
N LYS A 185 -2.06 27.44 -46.48
CA LYS A 185 -0.94 27.38 -47.43
C LYS A 185 -0.62 25.96 -47.91
N VAL A 186 -1.60 25.24 -48.44
CA VAL A 186 -1.35 24.21 -49.46
C VAL A 186 -2.51 24.20 -50.46
N LYS A 187 -2.53 25.19 -51.35
CA LYS A 187 -2.95 24.94 -52.73
C LYS A 187 -1.69 24.47 -53.44
N ASP A 188 -1.61 23.19 -53.76
CA ASP A 188 -1.50 22.76 -55.15
C ASP A 188 -1.50 21.23 -55.24
N ASN A 189 -2.38 20.77 -56.11
CA ASN A 189 -2.56 19.43 -56.63
C ASN A 189 -1.32 18.53 -56.57
N PHE A 190 -1.31 17.57 -55.64
CA PHE A 190 -0.60 16.32 -55.84
C PHE A 190 -1.56 15.18 -55.52
N ASN A 191 -2.25 14.70 -56.56
CA ASN A 191 -2.94 13.41 -56.50
C ASN A 191 -1.96 12.35 -57.03
N PRO A 192 -1.39 11.49 -56.17
CA PRO A 192 -0.41 10.49 -56.57
C PRO A 192 -1.02 9.32 -57.37
N PHE A 193 -2.32 9.34 -57.66
CA PHE A 193 -3.04 8.29 -58.39
C PHE A 193 -3.58 8.76 -59.75
N LYS A 194 -3.16 9.93 -60.26
CA LYS A 194 -3.54 10.37 -61.60
C LYS A 194 -2.53 9.82 -62.61
N GLU A 195 -2.86 8.68 -63.19
CA GLU A 195 -2.12 8.11 -64.33
C GLU A 195 -2.16 9.11 -65.50
N VAL A 196 -0.98 9.35 -66.09
CA VAL A 196 -0.83 10.13 -67.31
C VAL A 196 -1.08 9.17 -68.45
N ASP A 197 -2.29 9.20 -69.01
CA ASP A 197 -2.55 8.57 -70.31
C ASP A 197 -1.91 9.45 -71.39
N ASP A 198 -0.65 9.15 -71.72
CA ASP A 198 -0.01 9.54 -72.97
C ASP A 198 -0.67 8.76 -74.11
N ASN A 199 -1.66 9.38 -74.77
CA ASN A 199 -2.05 9.00 -76.12
C ASN A 199 -1.88 10.22 -77.03
N ASN A 200 -0.69 10.30 -77.65
CA ASN A 200 -0.50 10.97 -78.92
C ASN A 200 -0.94 9.99 -80.03
N ASP A 201 -2.07 10.28 -80.68
CA ASP A 201 -2.21 10.43 -82.14
C ASP A 201 -3.63 10.90 -82.48
#